data_AF-A0A4Y2JDJ1-F1
#
_entry.id   AF-A0A4Y2JDJ1-F1
#
_cell.length_a   1.000
_cell.length_b   1.000
_cell.length_c   1.000
_cell.angle_alpha   90.00
_cell.angle_beta   90.00
_cell.angle_gamma   90.00
#
_symmetry.space_group_name_H-M   'P 1'
#
loop_
_entity.id
_entity.type
_entity.pdbx_description
1 polymer ?
#
loop_
_entity_poly.entity_id
_entity_poly.type
_entity_poly.pdbx_seq_one_letter_code
_entity_poly.pdbx_strand_id
1 'polypeptide(L)'
;MACFLDRPLTPDATEAVSNHCSFEQMRNNAMVNRVAHCYTDIFDLTQSKFMRKGVIGDWKNYFTEEQNRAFNKLYNKKMQGSGLELIFEPEEIDTRKNDEGEVTTIKLEN
;
A
#
# COMPACT_ATOMS: atom_id res chain seq x y z
N MET A 1 -2.95 15.73 2.50
CA MET A 1 -3.81 15.83 1.29
C MET A 1 -4.86 16.93 1.41
N ALA A 2 -5.72 16.92 2.43
CA ALA A 2 -6.73 17.96 2.67
C ALA A 2 -6.16 19.40 2.64
N CYS A 3 -5.05 19.63 3.36
CA CYS A 3 -4.36 20.93 3.36
C CYS A 3 -3.73 21.29 2.00
N PHE A 4 -3.25 20.31 1.24
CA PHE A 4 -2.69 20.54 -0.09
C PHE A 4 -3.78 21.00 -1.10
N LEU A 5 -5.02 20.62 -0.88
CA LEU A 5 -6.18 21.02 -1.69
C LEU A 5 -6.91 22.25 -1.13
N ASP A 6 -6.33 22.92 -0.13
CA ASP A 6 -6.95 24.05 0.61
C ASP A 6 -8.35 23.73 1.15
N ARG A 7 -8.58 22.47 1.54
CA ARG A 7 -9.86 21.96 2.07
C ARG A 7 -9.63 21.21 3.38
N PRO A 8 -9.41 21.92 4.50
CA PRO A 8 -9.23 21.27 5.80
C PRO A 8 -10.49 20.48 6.16
N LEU A 9 -10.30 19.30 6.73
CA LEU A 9 -11.37 18.39 7.15
C LEU A 9 -11.46 18.36 8.68
N THR A 10 -12.64 18.11 9.20
CA THR A 10 -12.82 17.81 10.63
C THR A 10 -12.23 16.43 10.96
N PRO A 11 -11.92 16.15 12.24
CA PRO A 11 -11.49 14.82 12.66
C PRO A 11 -12.48 13.72 12.23
N ASP A 12 -13.77 13.92 12.48
CA ASP A 12 -14.83 12.98 12.09
C ASP A 12 -14.87 12.73 10.57
N ALA A 13 -14.72 13.78 9.76
CA ALA A 13 -14.68 13.65 8.31
C ALA A 13 -13.42 12.90 7.85
N THR A 14 -12.29 13.12 8.52
CA THR A 14 -11.03 12.43 8.23
C THR A 14 -11.14 10.94 8.56
N GLU A 15 -11.72 10.60 9.71
CA GLU A 15 -11.99 9.22 10.10
C GLU A 15 -12.97 8.53 9.15
N ALA A 16 -14.06 9.22 8.78
CA ALA A 16 -15.04 8.69 7.83
C ALA A 16 -14.40 8.40 6.47
N VAL A 17 -13.55 9.30 5.96
CA VAL A 17 -12.81 9.09 4.71
C VAL A 17 -11.80 7.95 4.86
N SER A 18 -11.03 7.93 5.95
CA SER A 18 -10.06 6.86 6.22
C SER A 18 -10.72 5.48 6.24
N ASN A 19 -11.86 5.35 6.94
CA ASN A 19 -12.63 4.13 6.99
C ASN A 19 -13.18 3.76 5.59
N HIS A 20 -13.81 4.70 4.88
CA HIS A 20 -14.36 4.45 3.55
C HIS A 20 -13.29 4.06 2.51
N CYS A 21 -12.09 4.62 2.65
CA CYS A 21 -10.92 4.29 1.83
C CYS A 21 -10.09 3.12 2.37
N SER A 22 -10.53 2.46 3.45
CA SER A 22 -9.88 1.25 3.92
C SER A 22 -9.99 0.14 2.87
N PHE A 23 -9.01 -0.76 2.87
CA PHE A 23 -8.93 -1.81 1.86
C PHE A 23 -10.17 -2.72 1.87
N GLU A 24 -10.70 -3.08 3.03
CA GLU A 24 -11.91 -3.91 3.14
C GLU A 24 -13.16 -3.20 2.60
N GLN A 25 -13.33 -1.90 2.89
CA GLN A 25 -14.45 -1.12 2.37
C GLN A 25 -14.36 -0.97 0.85
N MET A 26 -13.16 -0.73 0.32
CA MET A 26 -12.93 -0.65 -1.13
C MET A 26 -13.09 -2.01 -1.82
N ARG A 27 -12.63 -3.10 -1.20
CA ARG A 27 -12.80 -4.47 -1.71
C ARG A 27 -14.26 -4.85 -1.87
N ASN A 28 -15.12 -4.43 -0.94
CA ASN A 28 -16.54 -4.73 -0.97
C ASN A 28 -17.39 -3.69 -1.74
N ASN A 29 -16.80 -2.59 -2.20
CA ASN A 29 -17.49 -1.57 -2.97
C ASN A 29 -17.43 -1.86 -4.48
N ALA A 30 -18.58 -2.24 -5.05
CA ALA A 30 -18.74 -2.62 -6.46
C ALA A 30 -18.31 -1.52 -7.46
N MET A 31 -18.35 -0.25 -7.05
CA MET A 31 -17.97 0.89 -7.90
C MET A 31 -16.45 1.01 -8.10
N VAL A 32 -15.65 0.45 -7.18
CA VAL A 32 -14.18 0.60 -7.20
C VAL A 32 -13.44 -0.74 -7.30
N ASN A 33 -14.06 -1.85 -6.90
CA ASN A 33 -13.43 -3.18 -6.92
C ASN A 33 -13.43 -3.86 -8.31
N ARG A 34 -13.89 -3.15 -9.34
CA ARG A 34 -13.97 -3.58 -10.75
C ARG A 34 -14.95 -4.72 -11.06
N VAL A 35 -15.74 -5.20 -10.11
CA VAL A 35 -16.73 -6.27 -10.36
C VAL A 35 -17.87 -5.77 -11.24
N ALA A 36 -18.43 -4.59 -10.98
CA ALA A 36 -19.53 -4.04 -11.78
C ALA A 36 -19.10 -3.49 -13.16
N HIS A 37 -17.80 -3.23 -13.34
CA HIS A 37 -17.20 -2.68 -14.56
C HIS A 37 -16.06 -3.56 -15.05
N CYS A 38 -16.31 -4.88 -15.07
CA CYS A 38 -15.35 -5.85 -15.53
C CYS A 38 -15.33 -5.86 -17.06
N TYR A 39 -14.37 -5.16 -17.66
CA TYR A 39 -14.02 -5.39 -19.06
C TYR A 39 -13.31 -6.74 -19.12
N THR A 40 -14.06 -7.82 -19.43
CA THR A 40 -13.56 -9.21 -19.37
C THR A 40 -12.35 -9.46 -20.26
N ASP A 41 -12.18 -8.64 -21.30
CA ASP A 41 -11.03 -8.70 -22.21
C ASP A 41 -9.75 -8.10 -21.58
N ILE A 42 -9.87 -7.37 -20.47
CA ILE A 42 -8.79 -6.67 -19.77
C ILE A 42 -8.59 -7.22 -18.34
N PHE A 43 -9.68 -7.57 -17.66
CA PHE A 43 -9.68 -8.07 -16.29
C PHE A 43 -10.41 -9.41 -16.20
N ASP A 44 -9.65 -10.49 -16.00
CA ASP A 44 -10.22 -11.77 -15.61
C ASP A 44 -10.24 -11.91 -14.09
N LEU A 45 -11.36 -11.50 -13.49
CA LEU A 45 -11.57 -11.55 -12.04
C LEU A 45 -11.85 -12.97 -11.51
N THR A 46 -11.87 -13.98 -12.38
CA THR A 46 -11.93 -15.40 -11.98
C THR A 46 -10.54 -15.93 -11.61
N GLN A 47 -9.49 -15.44 -12.28
CA GLN A 47 -8.10 -15.78 -11.98
C GLN A 47 -7.55 -14.98 -10.80
N SER A 48 -7.82 -13.67 -10.76
CA SER A 48 -7.38 -12.83 -9.65
C SER A 48 -8.30 -11.65 -9.43
N LYS A 49 -8.65 -11.40 -8.16
CA LYS A 49 -9.42 -10.21 -7.80
C LYS A 49 -8.56 -8.96 -7.94
N PHE A 50 -9.15 -7.87 -8.43
CA PHE A 50 -8.48 -6.57 -8.52
C PHE A 50 -7.97 -6.11 -7.14
N MET A 51 -8.83 -6.18 -6.12
CA MET A 51 -8.47 -5.94 -4.71
C MET A 51 -7.88 -7.21 -4.07
N ARG A 52 -6.65 -7.57 -4.45
CA ARG A 52 -6.02 -8.88 -4.15
C ARG A 52 -5.71 -9.10 -2.66
N LYS A 53 -4.68 -8.43 -2.12
CA LYS A 53 -4.27 -8.58 -0.70
C LYS A 53 -4.15 -7.24 0.04
N GLY A 54 -3.67 -6.18 -0.61
CA GLY A 54 -3.59 -4.85 -0.01
C GLY A 54 -2.58 -4.72 1.13
N VAL A 55 -1.49 -5.51 1.12
CA VAL A 55 -0.47 -5.53 2.19
C VAL A 55 0.94 -5.30 1.64
N ILE A 56 1.80 -4.70 2.48
CA ILE A 56 3.23 -4.53 2.22
C ILE A 56 3.96 -5.85 2.54
N GLY A 57 5.06 -6.15 1.84
CA GLY A 57 5.87 -7.36 2.07
C GLY A 57 5.39 -8.63 1.37
N ASP A 58 4.22 -8.62 0.70
CA ASP A 58 3.68 -9.83 0.04
C ASP A 58 4.58 -10.38 -1.09
N TRP A 59 5.51 -9.57 -1.60
CA TRP A 59 6.50 -10.00 -2.60
C TRP A 59 7.37 -11.19 -2.12
N LYS A 60 7.61 -11.30 -0.81
CA LYS A 60 8.32 -12.43 -0.18
C LYS A 60 7.66 -13.79 -0.45
N ASN A 61 6.36 -13.82 -0.70
CA ASN A 61 5.63 -15.06 -1.02
C ASN A 61 5.86 -15.53 -2.47
N TYR A 62 6.47 -14.70 -3.31
CA TYR A 62 6.62 -14.96 -4.75
C TYR A 62 8.08 -15.02 -5.20
N PHE A 63 8.97 -14.30 -4.53
CA PHE A 63 10.38 -14.25 -4.90
C PHE A 63 11.16 -15.37 -4.23
N THR A 64 11.92 -16.12 -5.03
CA THR A 64 13.00 -16.96 -4.49
C THR A 64 14.14 -16.07 -4.00
N GLU A 65 15.01 -16.61 -3.14
CA GLU A 65 16.18 -15.86 -2.68
C GLU A 65 17.10 -15.43 -3.82
N GLU A 66 17.25 -16.26 -4.85
CA GLU A 66 18.06 -15.94 -6.03
C GLU A 66 17.47 -14.77 -6.82
N GLN A 67 16.15 -14.80 -7.06
CA GLN A 67 15.43 -13.71 -7.72
C GLN A 67 15.53 -12.42 -6.91
N ASN A 68 15.39 -12.50 -5.59
CA ASN A 68 15.52 -11.35 -4.71
C ASN A 68 16.94 -10.74 -4.78
N ARG A 69 17.99 -11.55 -4.70
CA ARG A 69 19.38 -11.08 -4.84
C ARG A 69 19.62 -10.40 -6.19
N ALA A 70 19.12 -10.99 -7.28
CA ALA A 70 19.24 -10.41 -8.62
C ALA A 70 18.48 -9.08 -8.73
N PHE A 71 17.26 -9.02 -8.19
CA PHE A 71 16.43 -7.81 -8.17
C PHE A 71 17.11 -6.69 -7.37
N ASN A 72 17.60 -6.97 -6.16
CA ASN A 72 18.25 -5.97 -5.31
C ASN A 72 19.50 -5.37 -5.98
N LYS A 73 20.30 -6.19 -6.66
CA LYS A 73 21.46 -5.69 -7.43
C LYS A 73 21.04 -4.72 -8.54
N LEU A 74 19.97 -5.04 -9.27
CA LEU A 74 19.45 -4.19 -10.34
C LEU A 74 18.82 -2.91 -9.78
N TYR A 75 18.01 -3.04 -8.72
CA TYR A 75 17.36 -1.95 -8.01
C TYR A 75 18.37 -0.91 -7.52
N ASN A 76 19.40 -1.36 -6.79
CA ASN A 76 20.45 -0.47 -6.27
C ASN A 76 21.14 0.30 -7.39
N LYS A 77 21.44 -0.35 -8.51
CA LYS A 77 22.06 0.31 -9.68
C LYS A 77 21.12 1.34 -10.33
N LYS A 78 19.82 1.02 -10.44
CA LYS A 78 18.82 1.85 -11.14
C LYS A 78 18.35 3.04 -10.32
N MET A 79 18.27 2.87 -9.00
CA MET A 79 17.75 3.89 -8.08
C MET A 79 18.85 4.73 -7.43
N GLN A 80 20.12 4.40 -7.67
CA GLN A 80 21.25 5.20 -7.19
C GLN A 80 21.12 6.65 -7.65
N GLY A 81 21.19 7.58 -6.71
CA GLY A 81 21.11 9.02 -6.99
C GLY A 81 19.70 9.56 -7.19
N SER A 82 18.65 8.75 -7.03
CA SER A 82 17.25 9.21 -7.14
C SER A 82 16.79 10.05 -5.95
N GLY A 83 17.43 9.90 -4.78
CA GLY A 83 16.98 10.50 -3.52
C GLY A 83 15.71 9.87 -2.95
N LEU A 84 15.20 8.78 -3.56
CA LEU A 84 14.01 8.07 -3.10
C LEU A 84 14.39 6.94 -2.15
N GLU A 85 13.69 6.88 -1.03
CA GLU A 85 13.76 5.77 -0.09
C GLU A 85 12.42 5.02 -0.10
N LEU A 86 12.41 3.78 -0.57
CA LEU A 86 11.23 2.93 -0.60
C LEU A 86 11.26 1.96 0.59
N ILE A 87 10.08 1.64 1.13
CA ILE A 87 9.90 0.58 2.14
C ILE A 87 9.35 -0.63 1.41
N PHE A 88 9.99 -1.78 1.61
CA PHE A 88 9.53 -3.05 1.04
C PHE A 88 8.91 -3.95 2.10
N GLU A 89 9.16 -3.67 3.38
CA GLU A 89 8.72 -4.49 4.51
C GLU A 89 7.92 -3.71 5.56
N PRO A 90 6.89 -4.31 6.16
CA PRO A 90 6.12 -3.65 7.21
C PRO A 90 6.98 -3.21 8.40
N GLU A 91 8.01 -3.98 8.76
CA GLU A 91 8.88 -3.69 9.90
C GLU A 91 9.77 -2.44 9.67
N GLU A 92 9.95 -2.03 8.42
CA GLU A 92 10.70 -0.82 8.05
C GLU A 92 9.85 0.47 8.17
N ILE A 93 8.54 0.35 8.42
CA ILE A 93 7.65 1.51 8.52
C ILE A 93 7.96 2.35 9.78
N ASP A 94 8.27 1.69 10.89
CA ASP A 94 8.51 2.37 12.17
C ASP A 94 9.89 3.05 12.23
N THR A 95 10.86 2.60 11.43
CA THR A 95 12.21 3.19 11.42
C THR A 95 12.26 4.57 10.77
N ARG A 96 11.29 4.92 9.91
CA ARG A 96 11.14 6.27 9.33
C ARG A 96 10.44 7.28 10.22
N LYS A 97 9.70 6.85 11.24
CA LYS A 97 9.03 7.79 12.16
C LYS A 97 9.98 8.47 13.15
N ASN A 98 11.27 8.15 13.12
CA ASN A 98 12.26 8.63 14.09
C ASN A 98 12.80 10.05 13.80
N ASP A 99 12.49 10.64 12.64
CA ASP A 99 12.93 12.02 12.30
C ASP A 99 11.82 13.08 12.46
N GLU A 100 10.57 12.68 12.75
CA GLU A 100 9.47 13.57 13.11
C GLU A 100 8.80 13.02 14.38
N GLY A 101 9.37 13.37 15.54
CA GLY A 101 9.10 12.72 16.82
C GLY A 101 7.62 12.58 17.20
N GLU A 102 7.16 11.33 17.29
CA GLU A 102 6.49 10.73 18.45
C GLU A 102 6.33 9.22 18.21
N VAL A 103 6.96 8.39 19.05
CA VAL A 103 6.81 6.92 19.00
C VAL A 103 5.50 6.55 19.66
N THR A 104 4.47 6.22 18.87
CA THR A 104 3.32 5.44 19.36
C THR A 104 3.40 4.04 18.80
N THR A 105 3.79 3.10 19.67
CA THR A 105 3.71 1.66 19.43
C THR A 105 2.24 1.29 19.21
N ILE A 106 1.86 0.99 17.97
CA ILE A 106 0.61 0.26 17.73
C ILE A 106 1.00 -1.19 17.51
N LYS A 107 0.98 -1.96 18.60
CA LYS A 107 0.90 -3.42 18.49
C LYS A 107 -0.40 -3.72 17.76
N LEU A 108 -0.32 -4.21 16.53
CA LEU A 108 -1.45 -4.87 15.90
C LEU A 108 -1.59 -6.25 16.56
N GLU A 109 -2.36 -6.30 17.65
CA GLU A 109 -2.93 -7.55 18.15
C GLU A 109 -4.24 -7.83 17.39
N ASN A 110 -4.30 -9.09 16.93
CA ASN A 110 -5.40 -9.85 16.29
C ASN A 110 -5.52 -9.75 14.77
#